data_AF-A0A7S1BBU4-F1
#
_entry.id   AF-A0A7S1BBU4-F1
#
_cell.length_a   1.000
_cell.length_b   1.000
_cell.length_c   1.000
_cell.angle_alpha   90.00
_cell.angle_beta   90.00
_cell.angle_gamma   90.00
#
_symmetry.space_group_name_H-M   'P 1'
#
loop_
_entity.id
_entity.type
_entity.pdbx_description
1 polymer ?
#
loop_
_entity_poly.entity_id
_entity_poly.type
_entity_poly.pdbx_seq_one_letter_code
_entity_poly.pdbx_strand_id
1 'polypeptide(L)'
;MIFDPLLLAEDVDPRAVERAREEGRHGAALAMALRLNETGIVRETVEGVPLEGVKLAARAVGPEHLERLLQFLAVFMDTSPHVEFYLRWCLALLEQHGQHLARHTARYARAFRAMHGTVKVKYDDLRQICDENSYTLGFVEKQLLMNLDACKEDSAGGANNADAALTKDLD
;
A
#
# COMPACT_ATOMS: atom_id res chain seq x y z
N MET A 1 -38.34 -2.31 -0.34
CA MET A 1 -37.95 -2.25 -1.76
C MET A 1 -37.21 -0.92 -1.91
N ILE A 2 -35.87 -0.95 -1.84
CA ILE A 2 -35.03 0.26 -1.87
C ILE A 2 -34.60 0.45 -3.32
N PHE A 3 -34.95 1.60 -3.89
CA PHE A 3 -34.55 2.00 -5.23
C PHE A 3 -33.03 2.16 -5.24
N ASP A 4 -32.32 1.42 -6.08
CA ASP A 4 -30.89 1.60 -6.29
C ASP A 4 -30.70 2.56 -7.48
N PRO A 5 -30.33 3.84 -7.24
CA PRO A 5 -30.19 4.83 -8.32
C PRO A 5 -29.09 4.46 -9.34
N LEU A 6 -28.30 3.42 -9.08
CA LEU A 6 -27.28 2.89 -9.99
C LEU A 6 -27.84 1.86 -11.00
N LEU A 7 -29.10 1.45 -10.87
CA LEU A 7 -29.78 0.52 -11.78
C LEU A 7 -30.46 1.22 -12.98
N LEU A 8 -30.22 2.52 -13.18
CA LEU A 8 -30.70 3.18 -14.39
C LEU A 8 -29.90 2.63 -15.58
N ALA A 9 -30.57 1.79 -16.37
CA ALA A 9 -30.04 1.10 -17.53
C ALA A 9 -29.69 2.10 -18.64
N GLU A 10 -28.57 2.80 -18.48
CA GLU A 10 -27.86 3.42 -19.59
C GLU A 10 -27.00 2.32 -20.25
N ASP A 11 -26.98 2.30 -21.59
CA ASP A 11 -26.30 1.28 -22.37
C ASP A 11 -24.84 1.14 -21.91
N VAL A 12 -24.44 -0.08 -21.54
CA VAL A 12 -23.11 -0.35 -21.01
C VAL A 12 -22.11 -0.37 -22.17
N ASP A 13 -21.57 0.80 -22.49
CA ASP A 13 -20.54 1.02 -23.53
C ASP A 13 -19.23 1.47 -22.84
N PRO A 14 -18.03 0.97 -23.23
CA PRO A 14 -16.75 1.53 -22.78
C PRO A 14 -16.70 3.06 -22.84
N ARG A 15 -17.29 3.67 -23.87
CA ARG A 15 -17.34 5.13 -24.01
C ARG A 15 -18.21 5.80 -22.93
N ALA A 16 -19.25 5.13 -22.45
CA ALA A 16 -20.08 5.64 -21.37
C ALA A 16 -19.33 5.64 -20.03
N VAL A 17 -18.47 4.64 -19.79
CA VAL A 17 -17.59 4.59 -18.62
C VAL A 17 -16.60 5.75 -18.61
N GLU A 18 -16.00 6.04 -19.76
CA GLU A 18 -15.06 7.16 -19.92
C GLU A 18 -15.74 8.50 -19.66
N ARG A 19 -16.93 8.74 -20.26
CA ARG A 19 -17.72 9.95 -19.98
C ARG A 19 -18.08 10.09 -18.50
N ALA A 20 -18.54 9.02 -17.86
CA ALA A 20 -18.90 9.06 -16.44
C ALA A 20 -17.69 9.35 -15.53
N ARG A 21 -16.49 8.95 -15.95
CA ARG A 21 -15.23 9.28 -15.27
C ARG A 21 -14.83 10.74 -15.47
N GLU A 22 -14.99 11.30 -16.67
CA GLU A 22 -14.78 12.73 -16.95
C GLU A 22 -15.75 13.63 -16.16
N GLU A 23 -16.99 13.19 -16.00
CA GLU A 23 -18.02 13.87 -15.19
C GLU A 23 -17.79 13.75 -13.66
N GLY A 24 -16.75 13.04 -13.22
CA GLY A 24 -16.43 12.83 -11.81
C GLY A 24 -17.35 11.85 -11.07
N ARG A 25 -18.21 11.11 -11.78
CA ARG A 25 -19.15 10.14 -11.19
C ARG A 25 -18.49 8.76 -11.02
N HIS A 26 -17.41 8.72 -10.23
CA HIS A 26 -16.56 7.54 -10.08
C HIS A 26 -17.29 6.26 -9.61
N GLY A 27 -18.30 6.38 -8.74
CA GLY A 27 -19.07 5.21 -8.28
C GLY A 27 -19.91 4.57 -9.38
N ALA A 28 -20.57 5.39 -10.21
CA ALA A 28 -21.36 4.92 -11.34
C ALA A 28 -20.45 4.35 -12.44
N ALA A 29 -19.34 5.03 -12.74
CA ALA A 29 -18.34 4.55 -13.69
C ALA A 29 -17.79 3.16 -13.29
N LEU A 30 -17.47 2.98 -12.00
CA LEU A 30 -16.97 1.70 -11.49
C LEU A 30 -18.03 0.59 -11.58
N ALA A 31 -19.29 0.88 -11.24
CA ALA A 31 -20.38 -0.08 -11.38
C ALA A 31 -20.57 -0.50 -12.85
N MET A 32 -20.52 0.44 -13.80
CA MET A 32 -20.59 0.15 -15.23
C MET A 32 -19.39 -0.69 -15.71
N ALA A 33 -18.17 -0.34 -15.30
CA ALA A 33 -16.96 -1.10 -15.64
C ALA A 33 -17.02 -2.55 -15.11
N LEU A 34 -17.51 -2.75 -13.89
CA LEU A 34 -17.67 -4.08 -13.29
C LEU A 34 -18.76 -4.93 -13.98
N ARG A 35 -19.72 -4.29 -14.65
CA ARG A 35 -20.72 -4.97 -15.50
C ARG A 35 -20.13 -5.40 -16.85
N LEU A 36 -19.27 -4.57 -17.47
CA LEU A 36 -18.53 -4.94 -18.69
C LEU A 36 -17.56 -6.10 -18.44
N ASN A 37 -17.03 -6.20 -17.21
CA ASN A 37 -16.12 -7.28 -16.81
C ASN A 37 -14.83 -7.34 -17.64
N GLU A 38 -14.43 -6.22 -18.23
CA GLU A 38 -13.16 -6.06 -18.95
C GLU A 38 -12.07 -5.54 -18.00
N THR A 39 -10.99 -6.30 -17.85
CA THR A 39 -9.91 -5.98 -16.91
C THR A 39 -9.24 -4.63 -17.19
N GLY A 40 -9.10 -4.25 -18.46
CA GLY A 40 -8.51 -2.97 -18.87
C GLY A 40 -9.34 -1.78 -18.39
N ILE A 41 -10.64 -1.79 -18.72
CA ILE A 41 -11.56 -0.71 -18.35
C ILE A 41 -11.72 -0.62 -16.83
N VAL A 42 -11.82 -1.76 -16.13
CA VAL A 42 -11.91 -1.76 -14.67
C VAL A 42 -10.64 -1.17 -14.05
N ARG A 43 -9.44 -1.51 -14.57
CA ARG A 43 -8.18 -0.94 -14.10
C ARG A 43 -8.15 0.58 -14.29
N GLU A 44 -8.44 1.06 -15.50
CA GLU A 44 -8.44 2.49 -15.81
C GLU A 44 -9.44 3.27 -14.95
N THR A 45 -10.60 2.67 -14.69
CA THR A 45 -11.63 3.28 -13.86
C THR A 45 -11.19 3.34 -12.40
N VAL A 46 -10.59 2.25 -11.87
CA VAL A 46 -10.08 2.17 -10.50
C VAL A 46 -8.92 3.15 -10.30
N GLU A 47 -7.93 3.17 -11.20
CA GLU A 47 -6.77 4.08 -11.14
C GLU A 47 -7.16 5.55 -11.41
N GLY A 48 -8.26 5.78 -12.13
CA GLY A 48 -8.83 7.11 -12.36
C GLY A 48 -9.56 7.71 -11.15
N VAL A 49 -9.80 6.97 -10.07
CA VAL A 49 -10.45 7.49 -8.87
C VAL A 49 -9.42 8.20 -7.97
N PRO A 50 -9.66 9.46 -7.56
CA PRO A 50 -8.81 10.13 -6.59
C PRO A 50 -8.85 9.43 -5.22
N LEU A 51 -7.75 9.44 -4.47
CA LEU A 51 -7.63 8.73 -3.18
C LEU A 51 -8.72 9.11 -2.17
N GLU A 52 -9.19 10.35 -2.19
CA GLU A 52 -10.28 10.84 -1.32
C GLU A 52 -11.64 10.24 -1.70
N GLY A 53 -11.86 9.98 -3.00
CA GLY A 53 -13.10 9.43 -3.54
C GLY A 53 -13.21 7.91 -3.42
N VAL A 54 -12.14 7.21 -3.03
CA VAL A 54 -12.10 5.74 -2.93
C VAL A 54 -13.18 5.20 -1.99
N LYS A 55 -13.39 5.83 -0.82
CA LYS A 55 -14.41 5.40 0.15
C LYS A 55 -15.83 5.53 -0.40
N LEU A 56 -16.09 6.60 -1.14
CA LEU A 56 -17.39 6.84 -1.76
C LEU A 56 -17.64 5.86 -2.92
N ALA A 57 -16.64 5.65 -3.76
CA ALA A 57 -16.69 4.70 -4.86
C ALA A 57 -16.87 3.26 -4.35
N ALA A 58 -16.14 2.87 -3.30
CA ALA A 58 -16.31 1.58 -2.64
C ALA A 58 -17.76 1.40 -2.16
N ARG A 59 -18.33 2.38 -1.44
CA ARG A 59 -19.71 2.31 -0.94
C ARG A 59 -20.77 2.17 -2.05
N ALA A 60 -20.52 2.72 -3.24
CA ALA A 60 -21.40 2.58 -4.39
C ALA A 60 -21.41 1.17 -4.99
N VAL A 61 -20.44 0.32 -4.66
CA VAL A 61 -20.37 -1.05 -5.19
C VAL A 61 -21.34 -1.96 -4.43
N GLY A 62 -22.27 -2.56 -5.17
CA GLY A 62 -23.21 -3.55 -4.66
C GLY A 62 -22.57 -4.92 -4.35
N PRO A 63 -23.26 -5.76 -3.55
CA PRO A 63 -22.76 -7.08 -3.15
C PRO A 63 -22.57 -8.05 -4.32
N GLU A 64 -23.24 -7.83 -5.46
CA GLU A 64 -23.12 -8.69 -6.66
C GLU A 64 -21.82 -8.48 -7.44
N HIS A 65 -21.19 -7.32 -7.32
CA HIS A 65 -19.94 -6.98 -8.00
C HIS A 65 -18.72 -7.09 -7.08
N LEU A 66 -18.93 -7.13 -5.76
CA LEU A 66 -17.89 -7.16 -4.75
C LEU A 66 -16.90 -8.32 -4.90
N GLU A 67 -17.39 -9.52 -5.20
CA GLU A 67 -16.53 -10.71 -5.37
C GLU A 67 -15.55 -10.53 -6.54
N ARG A 68 -16.03 -9.94 -7.64
CA ARG A 68 -15.22 -9.68 -8.84
C ARG A 68 -14.22 -8.57 -8.57
N LEU A 69 -14.64 -7.49 -7.92
CA LEU A 69 -13.75 -6.39 -7.56
C LEU A 69 -12.57 -6.86 -6.69
N LEU A 70 -12.82 -7.72 -5.70
CA LEU A 70 -11.76 -8.31 -4.87
C LEU A 70 -10.77 -9.14 -5.69
N GLN A 71 -11.24 -9.90 -6.68
CA GLN A 71 -10.37 -10.68 -7.57
C GLN A 71 -9.54 -9.76 -8.48
N PHE A 72 -10.15 -8.72 -9.05
CA PHE A 72 -9.43 -7.74 -9.87
C PHE A 72 -8.36 -7.00 -9.07
N LEU A 73 -8.67 -6.56 -7.84
CA LEU A 73 -7.70 -5.92 -6.96
C LEU A 73 -6.50 -6.81 -6.65
N ALA A 74 -6.72 -8.12 -6.44
CA ALA A 74 -5.63 -9.06 -6.21
C ALA A 74 -4.68 -9.15 -7.41
N VAL A 75 -5.20 -9.09 -8.64
CA VAL A 75 -4.41 -9.11 -9.88
C VAL A 75 -3.74 -7.77 -10.15
N PHE A 76 -4.44 -6.67 -9.92
CA PHE A 76 -3.90 -5.33 -10.16
C PHE A 76 -2.77 -4.98 -9.19
N MET A 77 -2.89 -5.37 -7.92
CA MET A 77 -1.84 -5.17 -6.91
C MET A 77 -0.57 -5.97 -7.23
N ASP A 78 -0.69 -7.12 -7.89
CA ASP A 78 0.49 -7.91 -8.26
C ASP A 78 1.28 -7.23 -9.39
N THR A 79 0.54 -6.70 -10.38
CA THR A 79 1.09 -6.07 -11.59
C THR A 79 1.49 -4.60 -11.43
N SER A 80 0.89 -3.87 -10.50
CA SER A 80 1.10 -2.42 -10.36
C SER A 80 2.11 -2.07 -9.27
N PRO A 81 2.94 -1.02 -9.45
CA PRO A 81 3.84 -0.52 -8.41
C PRO A 81 3.13 0.30 -7.31
N HIS A 82 1.86 0.68 -7.49
CA HIS A 82 1.15 1.59 -6.58
C HIS A 82 0.58 0.89 -5.33
N VAL A 83 1.42 0.30 -4.49
CA VAL A 83 1.02 -0.53 -3.35
C VAL A 83 0.07 0.20 -2.39
N GLU A 84 0.39 1.44 -2.00
CA GLU A 84 -0.45 2.22 -1.07
C GLU A 84 -1.87 2.45 -1.61
N PHE A 85 -1.99 2.74 -2.90
CA PHE A 85 -3.28 2.99 -3.53
C PHE A 85 -4.20 1.78 -3.45
N TYR A 86 -3.69 0.61 -3.83
CA TYR A 86 -4.45 -0.64 -3.78
C TYR A 86 -4.74 -1.06 -2.33
N LEU A 87 -3.83 -0.84 -1.39
CA LEU A 87 -4.10 -1.10 0.03
C LEU A 87 -5.22 -0.22 0.59
N ARG A 88 -5.27 1.07 0.22
CA ARG A 88 -6.37 1.97 0.59
C ARG A 88 -7.71 1.50 0.02
N TRP A 89 -7.72 0.98 -1.21
CA TRP A 89 -8.91 0.34 -1.80
C TRP A 89 -9.37 -0.90 -1.02
N CYS A 90 -8.44 -1.80 -0.70
CA CYS A 90 -8.75 -2.98 0.11
C CYS A 90 -9.33 -2.57 1.46
N LEU A 91 -8.68 -1.63 2.16
CA LEU A 91 -9.17 -1.14 3.45
C LEU A 91 -10.57 -0.53 3.35
N ALA A 92 -10.80 0.34 2.36
CA ALA A 92 -12.12 0.96 2.16
C ALA A 92 -13.22 -0.08 1.89
N LEU A 93 -12.95 -1.11 1.08
CA LEU A 93 -13.91 -2.20 0.84
C LEU A 93 -14.18 -3.03 2.09
N LEU A 94 -13.16 -3.31 2.89
CA LEU A 94 -13.32 -4.04 4.15
C LEU A 94 -14.11 -3.22 5.18
N GLU A 95 -13.88 -1.91 5.26
CA GLU A 95 -14.62 -1.01 6.15
C GLU A 95 -16.10 -0.94 5.77
N GLN A 96 -16.42 -0.80 4.48
CA GLN A 96 -17.80 -0.63 4.02
C GLN A 96 -18.58 -1.95 3.96
N HIS A 97 -17.95 -3.04 3.49
CA HIS A 97 -18.65 -4.32 3.26
C HIS A 97 -18.25 -5.43 4.23
N GLY A 98 -17.42 -5.13 5.24
CA GLY A 98 -16.91 -6.13 6.19
C GLY A 98 -18.00 -6.96 6.88
N GLN A 99 -19.11 -6.32 7.28
CA GLN A 99 -20.25 -7.04 7.88
C GLN A 99 -20.89 -8.02 6.90
N HIS A 100 -20.99 -7.66 5.62
CA HIS A 100 -21.56 -8.51 4.58
C HIS A 100 -20.62 -9.66 4.23
N LEU A 101 -19.30 -9.40 4.15
CA LEU A 101 -18.27 -10.41 3.95
C LEU A 101 -18.29 -11.44 5.09
N ALA A 102 -18.36 -10.99 6.34
CA ALA A 102 -18.40 -11.86 7.51
C ALA A 102 -19.61 -12.80 7.48
N ARG A 103 -20.80 -12.27 7.15
CA ARG A 103 -22.03 -13.07 7.03
C ARG A 103 -21.98 -14.10 5.89
N HIS A 104 -21.23 -13.82 4.82
CA HIS A 104 -21.14 -14.67 3.63
C HIS A 104 -19.72 -15.18 3.38
N THR A 105 -19.01 -15.53 4.45
CA THR A 105 -17.58 -15.87 4.39
C THR A 105 -17.29 -16.98 3.37
N ALA A 106 -18.12 -18.03 3.30
CA ALA A 106 -17.91 -19.15 2.38
C ALA A 106 -17.87 -18.73 0.89
N ARG A 107 -18.71 -17.75 0.50
CA ARG A 107 -18.78 -17.25 -0.88
C ARG A 107 -17.57 -16.41 -1.24
N TYR A 108 -17.21 -15.46 -0.37
CA TYR A 108 -16.13 -14.50 -0.65
C TYR A 108 -14.74 -15.03 -0.27
N ALA A 109 -14.64 -16.17 0.41
CA ALA A 109 -13.38 -16.73 0.93
C ALA A 109 -12.29 -16.90 -0.12
N ARG A 110 -12.64 -17.27 -1.36
CA ARG A 110 -11.65 -17.44 -2.44
C ARG A 110 -11.07 -16.11 -2.89
N ALA A 111 -11.93 -15.15 -3.20
CA ALA A 111 -11.52 -13.80 -3.62
C ALA A 111 -10.73 -13.08 -2.53
N PHE A 112 -11.19 -13.19 -1.29
CA PHE A 112 -10.50 -12.62 -0.13
C PHE A 112 -9.12 -13.24 0.09
N ARG A 113 -8.99 -14.57 0.00
CA ARG A 113 -7.69 -15.24 0.11
C ARG A 113 -6.73 -14.83 -1.00
N ALA A 114 -7.21 -14.68 -2.24
CA ALA A 114 -6.37 -14.21 -3.34
C ALA A 114 -5.82 -12.80 -3.05
N MET A 115 -6.69 -11.86 -2.67
CA MET A 115 -6.30 -10.50 -2.30
C MET A 115 -5.33 -10.48 -1.11
N HIS A 116 -5.64 -11.20 -0.02
CA HIS A 116 -4.78 -11.28 1.16
C HIS A 116 -3.43 -11.92 0.83
N GLY A 117 -3.40 -12.92 -0.06
CA GLY A 117 -2.17 -13.53 -0.54
C GLY A 117 -1.25 -12.51 -1.21
N THR A 118 -1.77 -11.73 -2.16
CA THR A 118 -0.99 -10.67 -2.83
C THR A 118 -0.51 -9.61 -1.85
N VAL A 119 -1.37 -9.15 -0.93
CA VAL A 119 -0.98 -8.17 0.12
C VAL A 119 0.16 -8.72 0.97
N LYS A 120 0.07 -9.99 1.37
CA LYS A 120 1.09 -10.64 2.19
C LYS A 120 2.43 -10.73 1.47
N VAL A 121 2.44 -11.11 0.20
CA VAL A 121 3.67 -11.16 -0.61
C VAL A 121 4.33 -9.78 -0.66
N LYS A 122 3.59 -8.74 -1.02
CA LYS A 122 4.13 -7.36 -1.05
C LYS A 122 4.62 -6.89 0.31
N TYR A 123 3.93 -7.27 1.40
CA TYR A 123 4.36 -6.95 2.75
C TYR A 123 5.67 -7.66 3.11
N ASP A 124 5.79 -8.96 2.84
CA ASP A 124 6.99 -9.74 3.14
C ASP A 124 8.19 -9.21 2.33
N ASP A 125 8.01 -8.87 1.05
CA ASP A 125 9.04 -8.27 0.19
C ASP A 125 9.54 -6.92 0.75
N LEU A 126 8.61 -6.01 1.07
CA LEU A 126 8.96 -4.68 1.61
C LEU A 126 9.60 -4.79 2.99
N ARG A 127 9.08 -5.69 3.83
CA ARG A 127 9.63 -5.92 5.16
C ARG A 127 11.06 -6.39 5.09
N GLN A 128 11.37 -7.37 4.24
CA GLN A 128 12.73 -7.88 4.11
C GLN A 128 13.71 -6.74 3.76
N ILE A 129 13.37 -5.92 2.77
CA ILE A 129 14.21 -4.80 2.34
C ILE A 129 14.37 -3.77 3.46
N CYS A 130 13.28 -3.42 4.14
CA CYS A 130 13.31 -2.47 5.25
C CYS A 130 14.15 -2.98 6.44
N ASP A 131 14.02 -4.26 6.78
CA ASP A 131 14.77 -4.89 7.86
C ASP A 131 16.27 -4.91 7.51
N GLU A 132 16.65 -5.36 6.31
CA GLU A 132 18.03 -5.36 5.82
C GLU A 132 18.65 -3.96 5.82
N ASN A 133 17.91 -2.97 5.31
CA ASN A 133 18.35 -1.57 5.32
C ASN A 133 18.52 -1.04 6.75
N SER A 134 17.57 -1.31 7.64
CA SER A 134 17.61 -0.84 9.02
C SER A 134 18.80 -1.44 9.78
N TYR A 135 19.07 -2.73 9.60
CA TYR A 135 20.22 -3.38 10.24
C TYR A 135 21.54 -2.88 9.69
N THR A 136 21.64 -2.70 8.36
CA THR A 136 22.86 -2.20 7.70
C THR A 136 23.17 -0.78 8.14
N LEU A 137 22.17 0.11 8.13
CA LEU A 137 22.33 1.49 8.57
C LEU A 137 22.70 1.57 10.05
N GLY A 138 22.03 0.79 10.91
CA GLY A 138 22.36 0.73 12.34
C GLY A 138 23.75 0.16 12.62
N PHE A 139 24.26 -0.74 11.77
CA PHE A 139 25.63 -1.22 11.86
C PHE A 139 26.65 -0.13 11.48
N VAL A 140 26.43 0.55 10.35
CA VAL A 140 27.30 1.66 9.90
C VAL A 140 27.33 2.78 10.93
N GLU A 141 26.18 3.13 11.51
CA GLU A 141 26.08 4.12 12.58
C GLU A 141 26.93 3.73 13.80
N LYS A 142 26.80 2.49 14.28
CA LYS A 142 27.60 1.98 15.40
C LYS A 142 29.10 1.99 15.10
N GLN A 143 29.49 1.59 13.89
CA GLN A 143 30.90 1.57 13.48
C GLN A 143 31.49 2.99 13.43
N LEU A 144 30.71 3.97 12.96
CA LEU A 144 31.12 5.38 12.96
C LEU A 144 31.26 5.93 14.38
N LEU A 145 30.34 5.61 15.28
CA LEU A 145 30.42 6.02 16.69
C LEU A 145 31.66 5.43 17.37
N MET A 146 31.94 4.14 17.17
CA MET A 146 33.15 3.49 17.70
C MET A 146 34.44 4.14 17.18
N ASN A 147 34.51 4.47 15.89
CA ASN A 147 35.68 5.14 15.31
C ASN A 147 35.85 6.59 15.81
N LEU A 148 34.75 7.31 16.05
CA LEU A 148 34.77 8.66 16.63
C LEU A 148 35.23 8.65 18.08
N ASP A 149 34.83 7.65 18.87
CA ASP A 149 35.27 7.51 20.26
C ASP A 149 36.75 7.07 20.35
N ALA A 150 37.22 6.21 19.44
CA ALA A 150 38.65 5.90 19.33
C ALA A 150 39.50 7.16 19.04
N CYS A 151 39.04 8.06 18.17
CA CYS A 151 39.73 9.32 17.89
C CYS A 151 39.78 10.28 19.11
N LYS A 152 38.80 10.20 20.03
CA LYS A 152 38.82 11.00 21.28
C LYS A 152 39.81 10.43 22.29
N GLU A 153 39.95 9.11 22.37
CA GLU A 153 40.92 8.45 23.27
C GLU A 153 42.38 8.73 22.84
N ASP A 154 42.66 8.72 21.53
CA ASP A 154 44.00 9.03 21.00
C ASP A 154 44.43 10.49 21.28
N SER A 155 43.47 11.43 21.32
CA SER A 155 43.74 12.84 21.69
C SER A 155 43.98 13.04 23.20
N ALA A 156 43.45 12.17 24.06
CA ALA A 156 43.69 12.21 25.51
C ALA A 156 45.00 11.53 25.92
N GLY A 157 45.43 10.49 25.19
CA GLY A 157 46.71 9.80 25.42
C GLY A 157 47.95 10.62 25.07
N GLY A 158 47.86 11.58 24.15
CA GLY A 158 48.97 12.44 23.75
C GLY A 158 49.40 13.48 24.80
N ALA A 159 48.49 13.92 25.68
CA ALA A 159 48.79 14.92 26.70
C ALA A 159 49.60 14.35 27.89
N ASN A 160 49.34 13.09 28.29
CA ASN A 160 50.02 12.48 29.44
C ASN A 160 51.47 12.06 29.14
N ASN A 161 51.82 11.78 27.89
CA ASN A 161 53.20 11.42 27.52
C ASN A 161 54.12 12.64 27.32
N ALA A 162 53.58 13.84 27.08
CA ALA A 162 54.37 15.07 27.00
C ALA A 162 54.84 15.55 28.38
N ASP A 163 54.03 15.34 29.43
CA ASP A 163 54.35 15.76 30.82
C ASP A 163 55.39 14.83 31.49
N ALA A 164 55.45 13.56 31.08
CA ALA A 164 56.44 12.60 31.57
C ALA A 164 57.84 12.75 30.95
N ALA A 165 57.97 13.46 29.83
CA ALA A 165 59.25 13.71 29.17
C ALA A 165 60.01 14.92 29.74
N LEU A 166 59.32 15.87 30.40
CA LEU A 166 59.96 17.06 30.99
C LEU A 166 60.54 16.84 32.40
N THR A 167 60.29 15.71 33.04
CA THR A 167 60.70 15.43 34.43
C THR A 167 61.98 14.59 34.56
N LYS A 168 62.66 14.25 33.45
CA LYS A 168 63.90 13.44 33.46
C LYS A 168 65.22 14.20 33.30
N ASP A 169 65.22 15.53 33.14
CA ASP A 169 66.44 16.32 32.86
C ASP A 169 66.86 17.29 33.97
N LEU A 170 66.52 17.04 35.24
CA LEU A 170 67.11 17.78 36.37
C LEU A 170 67.60 16.81 37.47
N ASP A 171 68.77 16.21 37.22
CA ASP A 171 69.76 15.85 38.24
C ASP A 171 70.81 16.97 38.34
#